data_AF-A0A0C9ST75-F1
#
_entry.id   AF-A0A0C9ST75-F1
#
_cell.length_a   1.000
_cell.length_b   1.000
_cell.length_c   1.000
_cell.angle_alpha   90.00
_cell.angle_beta   90.00
_cell.angle_gamma   90.00
#
_symmetry.space_group_name_H-M   'P 1'
#
loop_
_entity.id
_entity.type
_entity.pdbx_description
1 polymer ?
#
loop_
_entity_poly.entity_id
_entity_poly.type
_entity_poly.pdbx_seq_one_letter_code
_entity_poly.pdbx_strand_id
1 'polypeptide(L)'
;MLTKVTGAQINQWDTRIAAYEWFSKKYPWNGWDDRVRRIFTNHGLRPVVANNLSGPVTTKCEKRFESSNYSDLEPTFQATEQIEKVCKDIPIHMIFGKNDLVPRYSQDSIVDPTKGRHPASVTRLDGVGHMIVQQNPKLLAETIFQCLSRKKEPPSRL
;
A
#
# COMPACT_ATOMS: atom_id res chain seq x y z
N MET A 1 -18.10 0.81 -5.55
CA MET A 1 -18.26 1.47 -4.23
C MET A 1 -17.06 2.35 -3.90
N LEU A 2 -15.82 1.81 -3.99
CA LEU A 2 -14.59 2.55 -3.71
C LEU A 2 -14.40 3.83 -4.55
N THR A 3 -14.67 3.80 -5.86
CA THR A 3 -14.60 5.00 -6.74
C THR A 3 -15.44 6.17 -6.23
N LYS A 4 -16.64 5.90 -5.71
CA LYS A 4 -17.53 6.94 -5.16
C LYS A 4 -16.98 7.49 -3.85
N VAL A 5 -16.44 6.61 -3.00
CA VAL A 5 -15.85 6.99 -1.71
C VAL A 5 -14.61 7.85 -1.92
N THR A 6 -13.69 7.43 -2.79
CA THR A 6 -12.47 8.19 -3.10
C THR A 6 -12.78 9.52 -3.77
N GLY A 7 -13.74 9.55 -4.71
CA GLY A 7 -14.19 10.79 -5.35
C GLY A 7 -14.82 11.82 -4.39
N ALA A 8 -15.42 11.36 -3.29
CA ALA A 8 -16.09 12.22 -2.31
C ALA A 8 -15.15 12.76 -1.21
N GLN A 9 -13.93 12.23 -1.07
CA GLN A 9 -13.00 12.67 -0.02
C GLN A 9 -12.66 14.15 -0.18
N ILE A 10 -12.46 14.88 0.90
CA ILE A 10 -11.93 16.26 0.78
C ILE A 10 -10.51 16.22 0.23
N ASN A 11 -10.15 17.22 -0.56
CA ASN A 11 -8.81 17.31 -1.15
C ASN A 11 -8.20 18.71 -1.03
N GLN A 12 -8.79 19.60 -0.25
CA GLN A 12 -8.29 20.96 -0.04
C GLN A 12 -8.44 21.36 1.43
N TRP A 13 -7.44 22.10 1.92
CA TRP A 13 -7.36 22.59 3.29
C TRP A 13 -6.77 24.00 3.29
N ASP A 14 -7.05 24.79 4.34
CA ASP A 14 -6.62 26.19 4.45
C ASP A 14 -5.10 26.35 4.53
N THR A 15 -4.41 25.38 5.15
CA THR A 15 -2.95 25.35 5.25
C THR A 15 -2.46 23.90 5.32
N ARG A 16 -1.14 23.69 5.16
CA ARG A 16 -0.51 22.37 5.41
C ARG A 16 -0.71 21.89 6.85
N ILE A 17 -0.67 22.80 7.82
CA ILE A 17 -0.87 22.46 9.24
C ILE A 17 -2.30 21.95 9.46
N ALA A 18 -3.30 22.66 8.91
CA ALA A 18 -4.70 22.24 8.98
C ALA A 18 -4.92 20.88 8.30
N ALA A 19 -4.26 20.62 7.16
CA ALA A 19 -4.30 19.33 6.49
C ALA A 19 -3.72 18.21 7.38
N TYR A 20 -2.56 18.45 8.00
CA TYR A 20 -1.93 17.49 8.91
C TYR A 20 -2.84 17.13 10.09
N GLU A 21 -3.41 18.13 10.74
CA GLU A 21 -4.34 17.93 11.85
C GLU A 21 -5.57 17.14 11.42
N TRP A 22 -6.11 17.43 10.23
CA TRP A 22 -7.22 16.68 9.67
C TRP A 22 -6.86 15.21 9.46
N PHE A 23 -5.71 14.93 8.82
CA PHE A 23 -5.22 13.56 8.60
C PHE A 23 -4.97 12.82 9.92
N SER A 24 -4.49 13.51 10.95
CA SER A 24 -4.24 12.89 12.26
C SER A 24 -5.51 12.36 12.94
N LYS A 25 -6.69 12.87 12.55
CA LYS A 25 -7.99 12.54 13.15
C LYS A 25 -8.85 11.63 12.28
N LYS A 26 -8.51 11.46 11.00
CA LYS A 26 -9.38 10.80 10.02
C LYS A 26 -8.82 9.47 9.53
N TYR A 27 -9.68 8.46 9.50
CA TYR A 27 -9.37 7.18 8.90
C TYR A 27 -9.27 7.31 7.37
N PRO A 28 -8.30 6.65 6.70
CA PRO A 28 -7.29 5.73 7.27
C PRO A 28 -6.01 6.42 7.77
N TRP A 29 -5.82 7.71 7.52
CA TRP A 29 -4.57 8.44 7.80
C TRP A 29 -4.21 8.52 9.28
N ASN A 30 -5.18 8.49 10.18
CA ASN A 30 -4.93 8.50 11.62
C ASN A 30 -4.14 7.26 12.10
N GLY A 31 -4.22 6.16 11.37
CA GLY A 31 -3.44 4.94 11.64
C GLY A 31 -2.05 4.91 11.01
N TRP A 32 -1.65 5.94 10.25
CA TRP A 32 -0.32 6.02 9.64
C TRP A 32 0.75 6.43 10.66
N ASP A 33 1.99 5.97 10.44
CA ASP A 33 3.17 6.45 11.16
C ASP A 33 3.29 7.98 11.03
N ASP A 34 3.59 8.65 12.13
CA ASP A 34 3.67 10.11 12.22
C ASP A 34 4.60 10.70 11.14
N ARG A 35 5.74 10.05 10.90
CA ARG A 35 6.73 10.47 9.90
C ARG A 35 6.15 10.39 8.50
N VAL A 36 5.40 9.34 8.19
CA VAL A 36 4.75 9.17 6.88
C VAL A 36 3.68 10.23 6.67
N ARG A 37 2.86 10.55 7.70
CA ARG A 37 1.87 11.64 7.59
C ARG A 37 2.51 13.00 7.35
N ARG A 38 3.63 13.29 8.02
CA ARG A 38 4.40 14.53 7.80
C ARG A 38 4.93 14.59 6.37
N ILE A 39 5.54 13.50 5.90
CA ILE A 39 6.00 13.38 4.50
C ILE A 39 4.84 13.62 3.53
N PHE A 40 3.69 12.98 3.75
CA PHE A 40 2.52 13.15 2.89
C PHE A 40 2.00 14.58 2.89
N THR A 41 1.93 15.22 4.05
CA THR A 41 1.48 16.62 4.15
C THR A 41 2.47 17.57 3.46
N ASN A 42 3.77 17.31 3.55
CA ASN A 42 4.81 18.16 2.95
C ASN A 42 4.95 17.93 1.44
N HIS A 43 4.84 16.68 0.98
CA HIS A 43 5.18 16.31 -0.39
C HIS A 43 3.99 15.83 -1.22
N GLY A 44 2.93 15.32 -0.61
CA GLY A 44 1.69 14.91 -1.26
C GLY A 44 0.72 16.06 -1.54
N LEU A 45 0.93 17.23 -0.94
CA LEU A 45 0.12 18.43 -1.15
C LEU A 45 0.88 19.50 -1.95
N ARG A 46 0.14 20.29 -2.72
CA ARG A 46 0.61 21.48 -3.44
C ARG A 46 -0.17 22.72 -3.04
N PRO A 47 0.41 23.92 -3.10
CA PRO A 47 -0.34 25.16 -3.01
C PRO A 47 -1.45 25.23 -4.08
N VAL A 48 -2.60 25.81 -3.72
CA VAL A 48 -3.65 26.16 -4.69
C VAL A 48 -3.16 27.31 -5.58
N VAL A 49 -2.43 28.26 -5.00
CA VAL A 49 -1.77 29.37 -5.70
C VAL A 49 -0.26 29.14 -5.64
N ALA A 50 0.41 29.02 -6.79
CA ALA A 50 1.80 28.55 -6.90
C ALA A 50 2.80 29.26 -5.97
N ASN A 51 2.63 30.56 -5.75
CA ASN A 51 3.56 31.38 -4.96
C ASN A 51 3.13 31.60 -3.50
N ASN A 52 2.00 31.03 -3.07
CA ASN A 52 1.52 31.15 -1.69
C ASN A 52 1.77 29.86 -0.90
N LEU A 53 2.99 29.70 -0.39
CA LEU A 53 3.41 28.48 0.32
C LEU A 53 2.70 28.28 1.67
N SER A 54 2.24 29.37 2.29
CA SER A 54 1.53 29.36 3.58
C SER A 54 0.01 29.31 3.44
N GLY A 55 -0.51 29.41 2.21
CA GLY A 55 -1.94 29.47 1.93
C GLY A 55 -2.59 28.10 1.73
N PRO A 56 -3.79 28.10 1.13
CA PRO A 56 -4.56 26.89 0.87
C PRO A 56 -3.77 25.87 0.05
N VAL A 57 -3.93 24.61 0.43
CA VAL A 57 -3.27 23.48 -0.22
C VAL A 57 -4.27 22.45 -0.70
N THR A 58 -3.93 21.76 -1.77
CA THR A 58 -4.71 20.65 -2.32
C THR A 58 -3.82 19.44 -2.60
N THR A 59 -4.41 18.25 -2.73
CA THR A 59 -3.67 17.04 -3.10
C THR A 59 -3.00 17.23 -4.47
N LYS A 60 -1.77 16.71 -4.61
CA LYS A 60 -1.11 16.66 -5.92
C LYS A 60 -1.82 15.71 -6.88
N CYS A 61 -2.23 14.54 -6.37
CA CYS A 61 -3.09 13.63 -7.10
C CYS A 61 -4.51 14.20 -7.10
N GLU A 62 -5.06 14.52 -8.27
CA GLU A 62 -6.46 14.93 -8.36
C GLU A 62 -7.39 13.75 -8.06
N LYS A 63 -8.52 14.01 -7.40
CA LYS A 63 -9.46 12.96 -7.00
C LYS A 63 -9.90 12.07 -8.16
N ARG A 64 -10.08 12.63 -9.36
CA ARG A 64 -10.48 11.87 -10.55
C ARG A 64 -9.45 10.79 -10.90
N PHE A 65 -8.17 11.10 -10.82
CA PHE A 65 -7.09 10.16 -11.11
C PHE A 65 -6.96 9.10 -10.02
N GLU A 66 -7.10 9.49 -8.76
CA GLU A 66 -7.14 8.51 -7.68
C GLU A 66 -8.33 7.57 -7.83
N SER A 67 -9.51 8.10 -8.11
CA SER A 67 -10.75 7.32 -8.26
C SER A 67 -10.72 6.37 -9.45
N SER A 68 -10.06 6.73 -10.57
CA SER A 68 -9.98 5.88 -11.76
C SER A 68 -9.15 4.61 -11.55
N ASN A 69 -8.27 4.57 -10.53
CA ASN A 69 -7.56 3.33 -10.18
C ASN A 69 -8.49 2.22 -9.64
N TYR A 70 -9.74 2.55 -9.35
CA TYR A 70 -10.73 1.63 -8.79
C TYR A 70 -11.90 1.35 -9.73
N SER A 71 -11.86 1.85 -10.97
CA SER A 71 -12.93 1.59 -11.96
C SER A 71 -12.77 0.27 -12.70
N ASP A 72 -11.54 -0.22 -12.83
CA ASP A 72 -11.23 -1.49 -13.47
C ASP A 72 -10.27 -2.30 -12.59
N LEU A 73 -10.73 -3.47 -12.14
CA LEU A 73 -9.95 -4.38 -11.30
C LEU A 73 -9.51 -5.63 -12.06
N GLU A 74 -9.99 -5.83 -13.29
CA GLU A 74 -9.70 -7.02 -14.10
C GLU A 74 -8.19 -7.20 -14.34
N PRO A 75 -7.43 -6.15 -14.71
CA PRO A 75 -5.97 -6.26 -14.85
C PRO A 75 -5.28 -6.70 -13.55
N THR A 76 -5.84 -6.38 -12.38
CA THR A 76 -5.28 -6.82 -11.09
C THR A 76 -5.42 -8.33 -10.92
N PHE A 77 -6.55 -8.92 -11.32
CA PHE A 77 -6.74 -10.36 -11.27
C PHE A 77 -5.82 -11.09 -12.26
N GLN A 78 -5.74 -10.59 -13.49
CA GLN A 78 -4.84 -11.12 -14.53
C GLN A 78 -3.36 -11.06 -14.12
N ALA A 79 -2.96 -10.02 -13.39
CA ALA A 79 -1.61 -9.93 -12.83
C ALA A 79 -1.33 -11.06 -11.84
N THR A 80 -2.32 -11.50 -11.04
CA THR A 80 -2.13 -12.63 -10.11
C THR A 80 -1.89 -13.96 -10.84
N GLU A 81 -2.40 -14.12 -12.06
CA GLU A 81 -2.17 -15.32 -12.88
C GLU A 81 -0.73 -15.39 -13.38
N GLN A 82 -0.02 -14.26 -13.47
CA GLN A 82 1.38 -14.26 -13.88
C GLN A 82 2.32 -14.77 -12.78
N ILE A 83 1.85 -14.86 -11.53
CA ILE A 83 2.66 -15.33 -10.39
C ILE A 83 3.13 -16.76 -10.61
N GLU A 84 2.24 -17.66 -11.07
CA GLU A 84 2.57 -19.06 -11.39
C GLU A 84 3.74 -19.16 -12.38
N LYS A 85 3.74 -18.28 -13.39
CA LYS A 85 4.72 -18.30 -14.48
C LYS A 85 6.09 -17.84 -13.98
N VAL A 86 6.12 -16.84 -13.11
CA VAL A 86 7.36 -16.17 -12.70
C VAL A 86 7.97 -16.79 -11.45
N CYS A 87 7.17 -17.38 -10.55
CA CYS A 87 7.66 -17.87 -9.26
C CYS A 87 8.64 -19.06 -9.36
N LYS A 88 8.70 -19.72 -10.52
CA LYS A 88 9.66 -20.82 -10.79
C LYS A 88 11.08 -20.29 -11.00
N ASP A 89 11.21 -19.10 -11.58
CA ASP A 89 12.51 -18.52 -11.95
C ASP A 89 12.95 -17.44 -10.95
N ILE A 90 11.99 -16.70 -10.38
CA ILE A 90 12.25 -15.56 -9.51
C ILE A 90 11.59 -15.79 -8.15
N PRO A 91 12.33 -15.66 -7.04
CA PRO A 91 11.75 -15.70 -5.69
C PRO A 91 10.74 -14.59 -5.49
N ILE A 92 9.50 -14.97 -5.21
CA ILE A 92 8.45 -14.02 -4.84
C ILE A 92 8.21 -14.14 -3.33
N HIS A 93 8.42 -13.06 -2.60
CA HIS A 93 8.13 -12.97 -1.17
C HIS A 93 6.84 -12.18 -0.97
N MET A 94 5.86 -12.77 -0.29
CA MET A 94 4.57 -12.13 -0.04
C MET A 94 4.43 -11.76 1.43
N ILE A 95 4.20 -10.47 1.69
CA ILE A 95 4.04 -9.90 3.03
C ILE A 95 2.65 -9.29 3.14
N PHE A 96 1.87 -9.74 4.11
CA PHE A 96 0.51 -9.26 4.37
C PHE A 96 0.39 -8.65 5.75
N GLY A 97 -0.43 -7.61 5.91
CA GLY A 97 -0.97 -7.24 7.22
C GLY A 97 -2.14 -8.15 7.61
N LYS A 98 -2.30 -8.48 8.89
CA LYS A 98 -3.45 -9.29 9.35
C LYS A 98 -4.75 -8.49 9.47
N ASN A 99 -4.68 -7.18 9.73
CA ASN A 99 -5.84 -6.29 9.84
C ASN A 99 -6.19 -5.64 8.49
N ASP A 100 -6.27 -6.46 7.44
CA ASP A 100 -6.42 -5.99 6.05
C ASP A 100 -7.89 -5.69 5.69
N LEU A 101 -8.08 -4.73 4.79
CA LEU A 101 -9.37 -4.45 4.16
C LEU A 101 -9.70 -5.47 3.07
N VAL A 102 -8.67 -6.13 2.52
CA VAL A 102 -8.81 -7.25 1.58
C VAL A 102 -9.06 -8.53 2.37
N PRO A 103 -10.15 -9.27 2.08
CA PRO A 103 -10.48 -10.49 2.78
C PRO A 103 -9.36 -11.53 2.74
N ARG A 104 -9.28 -12.33 3.81
CA ARG A 104 -8.25 -13.35 3.96
C ARG A 104 -8.23 -14.37 2.80
N TYR A 105 -9.40 -14.79 2.32
CA TYR A 105 -9.49 -15.74 1.20
C TYR A 105 -8.85 -15.19 -0.09
N SER A 106 -8.91 -13.88 -0.33
CA SER A 106 -8.27 -13.26 -1.49
C SER A 106 -6.75 -13.37 -1.37
N GLN A 107 -6.19 -13.08 -0.19
CA GLN A 107 -4.76 -13.25 0.06
C GLN A 107 -4.33 -14.71 -0.06
N ASP A 108 -5.10 -15.65 0.50
CA ASP A 108 -4.79 -17.08 0.44
C ASP A 108 -4.83 -17.60 -1.00
N SER A 109 -5.73 -17.09 -1.84
CA SER A 109 -5.78 -17.45 -3.26
C SER A 109 -4.50 -17.11 -4.03
N ILE A 110 -3.78 -16.05 -3.62
CA ILE A 110 -2.55 -15.56 -4.27
C ILE A 110 -1.34 -16.45 -3.93
N VAL A 111 -1.38 -17.13 -2.78
CA VAL A 111 -0.30 -18.04 -2.32
C VAL A 111 -0.66 -19.52 -2.45
N ASP A 112 -1.77 -19.83 -3.13
CA ASP A 112 -2.30 -21.19 -3.26
C ASP A 112 -1.42 -22.06 -4.18
N PRO A 113 -0.72 -23.07 -3.65
CA PRO A 113 0.15 -23.92 -4.45
C PRO A 113 -0.62 -24.79 -5.43
N THR A 114 -1.91 -25.04 -5.22
CA THR A 114 -2.74 -25.81 -6.17
C THR A 114 -2.95 -25.06 -7.49
N LYS A 115 -2.68 -23.75 -7.51
CA LYS A 115 -2.67 -22.89 -8.71
C LYS A 115 -1.27 -22.71 -9.32
N GLY A 116 -0.34 -23.60 -8.97
CA GLY A 116 1.06 -23.53 -9.42
C GLY A 116 1.87 -22.36 -8.84
N ARG A 117 1.34 -21.69 -7.80
CA ARG A 117 1.97 -20.51 -7.18
C ARG A 117 2.86 -20.96 -6.02
N HIS A 118 4.17 -20.80 -6.17
CA HIS A 118 5.16 -21.23 -5.18
C HIS A 118 6.00 -20.03 -4.70
N PRO A 119 5.44 -19.17 -3.81
CA PRO A 119 6.21 -18.07 -3.24
C PRO A 119 7.38 -18.60 -2.41
N ALA A 120 8.51 -17.88 -2.46
CA ALA A 120 9.71 -18.20 -1.68
C ALA A 120 9.48 -17.98 -0.17
N SER A 121 8.58 -17.07 0.20
CA SER A 121 8.04 -17.00 1.55
C SER A 121 6.68 -16.32 1.58
N VAL A 122 5.89 -16.66 2.60
CA VAL A 122 4.66 -15.97 2.96
C VAL A 122 4.79 -15.49 4.40
N THR A 123 4.59 -14.20 4.65
CA THR A 123 4.70 -13.58 5.97
C THR A 123 3.45 -12.77 6.26
N ARG A 124 2.94 -12.87 7.50
CA ARG A 124 1.72 -12.20 7.92
C ARG A 124 1.97 -11.47 9.24
N LEU A 125 1.85 -10.15 9.22
CA LEU A 125 2.29 -9.27 10.29
C LEU A 125 1.10 -8.79 11.14
N ASP A 126 1.26 -8.91 12.46
CA ASP A 126 0.27 -8.47 13.44
C ASP A 126 0.27 -6.94 13.62
N GLY A 127 -0.88 -6.39 14.01
CA GLY A 127 -1.02 -4.96 14.33
C GLY A 127 -1.00 -4.02 13.12
N VAL A 128 -0.88 -4.54 11.90
CA VAL A 128 -0.85 -3.78 10.63
C VAL A 128 -1.85 -4.36 9.64
N GLY A 129 -2.30 -3.53 8.71
CA GLY A 129 -3.34 -3.85 7.73
C GLY A 129 -2.93 -3.56 6.29
N HIS A 130 -3.93 -3.19 5.48
CA HIS A 130 -3.77 -2.94 4.04
C HIS A 130 -2.66 -1.92 3.72
N MET A 131 -2.53 -0.92 4.59
CA MET A 131 -1.64 0.22 4.41
C MET A 131 -0.33 0.04 5.20
N ILE A 132 0.21 -1.19 5.28
CA ILE A 132 1.39 -1.50 6.11
C ILE A 132 2.58 -0.58 5.85
N VAL A 133 2.81 -0.19 4.59
CA VAL A 133 3.87 0.74 4.18
C VAL A 133 3.74 2.09 4.91
N GLN A 134 2.51 2.56 5.08
CA GLN A 134 2.21 3.82 5.75
C GLN A 134 2.04 3.67 7.26
N GLN A 135 1.52 2.52 7.72
CA GLN A 135 1.21 2.25 9.13
C GLN A 135 2.44 1.93 9.97
N ASN A 136 3.32 1.05 9.48
CA ASN A 136 4.55 0.68 10.19
C ASN A 136 5.68 0.41 9.19
N PRO A 137 6.26 1.48 8.59
CA PRO A 137 7.32 1.35 7.59
C PRO A 137 8.56 0.64 8.15
N LYS A 138 8.83 0.76 9.46
CA LYS A 138 9.97 0.11 10.11
C LYS A 138 9.80 -1.42 10.12
N LEU A 139 8.67 -1.91 10.63
CA LEU A 139 8.36 -3.34 10.67
C LEU A 139 8.41 -3.97 9.26
N LEU A 140 7.85 -3.27 8.27
CA LEU A 140 7.90 -3.74 6.89
C LEU A 140 9.34 -3.78 6.36
N ALA A 141 10.13 -2.74 6.59
CA ALA A 141 11.52 -2.68 6.14
C ALA A 141 12.37 -3.81 6.76
N GLU A 142 12.21 -4.05 8.07
CA GLU A 142 12.88 -5.16 8.76
C GLU A 142 12.47 -6.52 8.18
N THR A 143 11.19 -6.71 7.88
CA THR A 143 10.69 -7.94 7.24
C THR A 143 11.26 -8.14 5.84
N ILE A 144 11.29 -7.08 5.02
CA ILE A 144 11.91 -7.12 3.69
C ILE A 144 13.40 -7.46 3.80
N PHE A 145 14.11 -6.81 4.71
CA PHE A 145 15.52 -7.08 4.95
C PHE A 145 15.77 -8.55 5.33
N GLN A 146 14.92 -9.13 6.19
CA GLN A 146 14.98 -10.55 6.52
C GLN A 146 14.71 -11.45 5.31
N CYS A 147 13.73 -11.13 4.47
CA CYS A 147 13.47 -11.88 3.24
C CYS A 147 14.70 -11.90 2.32
N LEU A 148 15.33 -10.73 2.13
CA LEU A 148 16.49 -10.57 1.25
C LEU A 148 17.80 -11.14 1.82
N SER A 149 17.93 -11.15 3.15
CA SER A 149 19.14 -11.64 3.83
C SER A 149 19.15 -13.15 4.02
N ARG A 150 18.04 -13.85 3.74
CA ARG A 150 18.01 -15.32 3.78
C ARG A 150 18.90 -15.86 2.67
N LYS A 151 19.93 -16.62 3.06
CA LYS A 151 20.70 -17.43 2.11
C LYS A 151 19.75 -18.43 1.46
N LYS A 152 19.64 -18.42 0.13
CA LYS A 152 19.06 -19.56 -0.59
C LYS A 152 20.03 -20.72 -0.44
N GLU A 153 19.58 -21.84 0.12
CA GLU A 153 20.26 -23.09 -0.17
C GLU A 153 20.02 -23.41 -1.66
N PRO A 154 21.07 -23.79 -2.41
CA PRO A 154 20.87 -24.24 -3.78
C PRO A 154 19.91 -25.44 -3.77
N PRO A 155 18.99 -25.53 -4.76
CA PRO A 155 18.10 -26.68 -4.84
C PRO A 155 18.93 -27.97 -4.83
N SER A 156 18.59 -28.90 -3.93
CA SER A 156 19.23 -30.20 -3.85
C SER A 156 19.09 -30.88 -5.21
N ARG A 157 20.21 -31.07 -5.90
CA ARG A 157 20.26 -31.90 -7.11
C ARG A 157 20.00 -33.35 -6.65
N LEU A 158 18.79 -33.84 -6.90
CA LEU A 158 18.49 -35.28 -6.93
C LEU A 158 18.76 -35.79 -8.35
#